data_AF-A0A953DHT5-F1
#
_entry.id   AF-A0A953DHT5-F1
#
_cell.length_a   1.000
_cell.length_b   1.000
_cell.length_c   1.000
_cell.angle_alpha   90.00
_cell.angle_beta   90.00
_cell.angle_gamma   90.00
#
_symmetry.space_group_name_H-M   'P 1'
#
loop_
_entity.id
_entity.type
_entity.pdbx_description
1 polymer ?
#
loop_
_entity_poly.entity_id
_entity_poly.type
_entity_poly.pdbx_seq_one_letter_code
_entity_poly.pdbx_strand_id
1 'polypeptide(L)' 'MIGYPLDALHEEIAFLAYYLHWDRSTLLELDHRERRRYCDEVSKIHRATSPGAKRERSLLDL' A
#
# COMPACT_ATOMS: atom_id res chain seq x y z
N MET A 1 1.75 -0.50 -24.98
CA MET A 1 0.89 -0.37 -23.78
C MET A 1 1.69 -0.92 -22.62
N ILE A 2 2.23 -0.06 -21.75
CA ILE A 2 2.95 -0.51 -20.55
C ILE A 2 1.86 -0.81 -19.52
N GLY A 3 1.57 -2.10 -19.31
CA GLY A 3 0.60 -2.53 -18.30
C GLY A 3 1.09 -2.18 -16.89
N TYR A 4 0.16 -2.14 -15.94
CA TYR A 4 0.53 -2.00 -14.54
C TYR A 4 1.42 -3.18 -14.11
N PRO A 5 2.57 -2.95 -13.44
CA PRO A 5 3.44 -4.05 -13.06
C PRO A 5 2.71 -4.97 -12.09
N LEU A 6 2.62 -6.25 -12.45
CA LEU A 6 1.92 -7.26 -11.65
C LEU A 6 2.56 -7.42 -10.27
N ASP A 7 3.88 -7.26 -10.19
CA ASP A 7 4.63 -7.33 -8.94
C ASP A 7 4.20 -6.20 -7.98
N ALA A 8 4.12 -4.96 -8.48
CA ALA A 8 3.64 -3.82 -7.68
C ALA A 8 2.18 -4.01 -7.21
N LEU A 9 1.32 -4.63 -8.04
CA LEU A 9 -0.05 -4.95 -7.64
C LEU A 9 -0.07 -5.93 -6.45
N HIS A 10 0.73 -7.01 -6.52
CA HIS A 10 0.80 -7.99 -5.44
C HIS A 10 1.35 -7.38 -4.15
N GLU A 11 2.36 -6.51 -4.25
CA GLU A 11 2.91 -5.81 -3.09
C GLU A 11 1.88 -4.88 -2.44
N GLU A 12 1.15 -4.08 -3.22
CA GLU A 12 0.08 -3.21 -2.72
C GLU A 12 -1.02 -4.00 -2.01
N ILE A 13 -1.46 -5.11 -2.60
CA ILE A 13 -2.50 -5.97 -2.02
C ILE A 13 -2.00 -6.60 -0.72
N ALA A 14 -0.78 -7.15 -0.70
CA ALA A 14 -0.22 -7.78 0.49
C ALA A 14 -0.05 -6.76 1.63
N PHE A 15 0.45 -5.56 1.31
CA PHE A 15 0.60 -4.47 2.27
C PHE A 15 -0.74 -4.08 2.90
N LEU A 16 -1.75 -3.80 2.07
CA LEU A 16 -3.06 -3.39 2.57
C LEU A 16 -3.78 -4.51 3.31
N ALA A 17 -3.71 -5.76 2.83
CA ALA A 17 -4.29 -6.90 3.52
C ALA A 17 -3.65 -7.12 4.90
N TYR A 18 -2.34 -6.90 5.03
CA TYR A 18 -1.64 -7.04 6.30
C TYR A 18 -2.05 -5.97 7.32
N TYR A 19 -2.16 -4.71 6.91
CA TYR A 19 -2.45 -3.59 7.83
C TYR A 19 -3.94 -3.33 8.06
N LEU A 20 -4.80 -3.58 7.06
CA LEU A 20 -6.24 -3.31 7.14
C LEU A 20 -7.08 -4.57 7.35
N HIS A 21 -6.48 -5.75 7.21
CA HIS A 21 -7.16 -7.05 7.31
C HIS A 21 -8.35 -7.20 6.34
N TRP A 22 -8.34 -6.44 5.24
CA TRP A 22 -9.30 -6.59 4.17
C TRP A 22 -8.97 -7.81 3.32
N ASP A 23 -10.01 -8.43 2.76
CA ASP A 23 -9.82 -9.54 1.85
C ASP A 23 -9.26 -9.10 0.49
N ARG A 24 -8.67 -10.06 -0.22
CA ARG A 24 -8.06 -9.81 -1.54
C ARG A 24 -9.07 -9.35 -2.59
N SER A 25 -10.32 -9.81 -2.55
CA SER A 25 -11.37 -9.42 -3.50
C SER A 25 -11.67 -7.93 -3.40
N THR A 26 -11.92 -7.44 -2.19
CA THR A 26 -12.16 -6.03 -1.88
C THR A 26 -11.01 -5.15 -2.38
N LEU A 27 -9.75 -5.58 -2.19
CA LEU A 27 -8.59 -4.83 -2.65
C LEU A 27 -8.41 -4.81 -4.17
N LEU A 28 -8.90 -5.84 -4.87
CA LEU A 28 -8.88 -5.91 -6.33
C LEU A 28 -10.02 -5.12 -6.99
N GLU A 29 -11.09 -4.86 -6.27
CA GLU A 29 -12.19 -3.98 -6.71
C GLU A 29 -11.77 -2.50 -6.69
N LEU A 30 -10.77 -2.13 -5.88
CA LEU A 30 -10.24 -0.77 -5.84
C LEU A 30 -9.48 -0.43 -7.13
N ASP A 31 -9.76 0.78 -7.64
CA ASP A 31 -8.97 1.34 -8.72
C ASP A 31 -7.50 1.49 -8.30
N HIS A 32 -6.59 1.36 -9.26
CA HIS A 32 -5.15 1.48 -9.02
C HIS A 32 -4.78 2.76 -8.24
N ARG A 33 -5.43 3.89 -8.56
CA ARG A 33 -5.21 5.17 -7.87
C ARG A 33 -5.68 5.16 -6.43
N GLU A 34 -6.82 4.51 -6.16
CA GLU A 34 -7.36 4.42 -4.81
C GLU A 34 -6.48 3.52 -3.95
N ARG A 35 -6.07 2.37 -4.48
CA ARG A 35 -5.18 1.44 -3.77
C ARG A 35 -3.86 2.11 -3.39
N ARG A 36 -3.23 2.85 -4.31
CA ARG A 36 -2.03 3.66 -4.05
C ARG A 36 -2.25 4.68 -2.92
N ARG A 37 -3.39 5.39 -2.95
CA ARG A 37 -3.74 6.37 -1.91
C ARG A 37 -3.89 5.70 -0.55
N TYR A 38 -4.51 4.53 -0.47
CA TYR A 38 -4.58 3.78 0.78
C TYR A 38 -3.20 3.36 1.29
N CYS A 39 -2.30 2.92 0.40
CA CYS A 39 -0.92 2.60 0.79
C CYS A 39 -0.22 3.81 1.42
N ASP A 40 -0.41 5.01 0.85
CA ASP A 40 0.13 6.25 1.38
C ASP A 40 -0.42 6.61 2.77
N GLU A 41 -1.74 6.52 2.95
CA GLU A 41 -2.38 6.86 4.23
C GLU A 41 -2.01 5.88 5.33
N VAL A 42 -2.00 4.58 5.05
CA VAL A 42 -1.55 3.56 6.01
C VAL A 42 -0.10 3.81 6.41
N SER A 43 0.76 4.13 5.45
CA SER A 43 2.17 4.45 5.73
C SER A 43 2.32 5.72 6.57
N LYS A 44 1.48 6.75 6.38
CA LYS A 44 1.48 7.96 7.22
C LYS A 44 1.07 7.63 8.65
N ILE A 45 0.01 6.84 8.84
CA ILE A 45 -0.46 6.42 10.17
C ILE A 45 0.63 5.64 10.89
N HIS A 46 1.21 4.64 10.23
CA HIS A 46 2.29 3.82 10.81
C HIS A 46 3.48 4.67 11.27
N ARG A 47 3.91 5.63 10.44
CA ARG A 47 4.99 6.58 10.80
C ARG A 47 4.63 7.50 11.96
N ALA A 48 3.37 7.93 12.07
CA ALA A 48 2.93 8.80 13.17
C ALA A 48 2.83 8.05 14.50
N THR A 49 2.46 6.77 14.47
CA THR A 49 2.30 5.93 15.67
C THR A 49 3.63 5.42 16.24
N SER A 50 4.72 5.42 15.47
CA SER A 50 6.06 5.07 15.96
C SER A 50 6.91 6.30 16.29
N PRO A 51 7.02 6.73 17.57
CA PRO A 51 7.88 7.85 17.94
C PRO A 51 9.34 7.41 17.84
N GLY A 52 10.05 7.84 16.78
CA GLY A 52 11.48 7.60 16.60
C GLY A 52 11.87 6.61 15.49
N ALA A 53 10.91 6.07 14.73
CA ALA A 53 11.24 5.25 13.56
C ALA A 53 11.90 6.12 12.47
N LYS A 54 13.15 5.81 12.12
CA LYS A 54 13.85 6.41 10.96
C LYS A 54 12.93 6.37 9.74
N ARG A 55 13.01 7.39 8.87
CA ARG A 55 12.31 7.45 7.56
C ARG A 55 12.56 6.15 6.78
N GLU A 56 11.71 5.16 6.96
CA GLU A 56 11.66 4.00 6.08
C GLU A 56 11.06 4.49 4.76
N ARG A 57 11.78 4.20 3.66
CA ARG A 57 11.39 4.57 2.30
C ARG A 57 9.97 4.08 2.05
N SER A 58 9.14 4.93 1.46
CA SER A 58 7.79 4.53 1.09
C SER A 58 7.91 3.38 0.11
N LEU A 59 7.03 2.37 0.20
CA LEU A 59 6.94 1.31 -0.82
C LEU A 59 6.65 1.90 -2.22
N LEU A 60 6.16 3.15 -2.27
CA LEU A 60 5.93 3.92 -3.49
C LEU A 60 7.17 4.67 -4.03
N ASP A 61 8.32 4.58 -3.35
CA ASP A 61 9.59 5.18 -3.78
C ASP A 61 10.42 4.22 -4.69
N LEU A 62 9.83 3.10 -5.12
CA LEU A 62 10.38 2.16 -6.13
C LEU A 62 9.70 2.36 -7.49
#